data_AF-A0AB37QGP7-F1
#
_entry.id   AF-A0AB37QGP7-F1
#
_cell.length_a   1.000
_cell.length_b   1.000
_cell.length_c   1.000
_cell.angle_alpha   90.00
_cell.angle_beta   90.00
_cell.angle_gamma   90.00
#
_symmetry.space_group_name_H-M   'P 1'
#
loop_
_entity.id
_entity.type
_entity.pdbx_description
1 polymer ?
#
loop_
_entity_poly.entity_id
_entity_poly.type
_entity_poly.pdbx_seq_one_letter_code
_entity_poly.pdbx_strand_id
1 'polypeptide(L)'
;MSPQHPAVAIDQIMDSNGEELPVPLRFEAGKGDEDKHTHASIETALESAGFTPEQIRAIYFGNWLRDYSQLLDPKIVRATSMPKSFPDLLSRDALTRIVDVLAVKEFTDLMHVDRSHFVVNAQRLCVYRPGEHIDNPKATNPNPANPKERDGDFDEWVLPDDPALQVDHDTSMKRYLQRSADIMTAGLKSAVEAGAHSTDGLRDMGAALHVLEDFFAHSNFAELSLIKQGYTDVLPWTSKADCRHSLPLVTGTFGGSDIIASLAEPLGKILFSPDDKPFEAFKAGERYERDQIIQIILGEHPDQRLLAGYEAFLEARDQWASQPFSEQVEQFYAFIVTPGRLLGNAFGIVLQSLTVWLGNSVDDVQTMLDEDPNTSGSTDPSHSQLAKDHAQHPLHVLAAELARTAVLETGRAVLNHWHAKEGVEHPAHVAASFFTHPMDCDWQDRIVSEWAEANPEQLRRAALKSELDQTRVQLQSNAKKDLQRFSQDGSHFLNVFFESASLSDLWARITGK
;
A
#
# COMPACT_ATOMS: atom_id res chain seq x y z
N MET A 1 62.04 -18.33 -32.16
CA MET A 1 60.67 -18.85 -32.30
C MET A 1 59.74 -17.64 -32.43
N SER A 2 59.43 -17.25 -33.66
CA SER A 2 58.14 -16.62 -34.00
C SER A 2 57.28 -17.74 -34.63
N PRO A 3 55.96 -17.58 -34.91
CA PRO A 3 55.11 -16.38 -34.87
C PRO A 3 53.78 -16.66 -34.08
N GLN A 4 52.70 -15.90 -33.98
CA GLN A 4 51.93 -15.08 -34.93
C GLN A 4 50.99 -14.12 -34.17
N HIS A 5 50.88 -12.89 -34.70
CA HIS A 5 49.72 -11.98 -34.63
C HIS A 5 48.45 -12.63 -35.27
N PRO A 6 47.20 -12.10 -35.15
CA PRO A 6 46.91 -10.67 -35.21
C PRO A 6 45.72 -10.11 -34.42
N ALA A 7 45.70 -8.79 -34.39
CA ALA A 7 44.51 -7.98 -34.22
C ALA A 7 43.47 -8.32 -35.30
N VAL A 8 42.20 -8.35 -34.91
CA VAL A 8 41.07 -8.26 -35.84
C VAL A 8 40.31 -7.00 -35.44
N ALA A 9 40.37 -6.00 -36.31
CA ALA A 9 39.41 -4.93 -36.39
C ALA A 9 38.22 -5.44 -37.20
N ILE A 10 37.00 -5.31 -36.66
CA ILE A 10 35.77 -5.33 -37.45
C ILE A 10 34.87 -4.21 -36.92
N ASP A 11 34.78 -3.19 -37.76
CA ASP A 11 33.67 -2.29 -38.07
C ASP A 11 32.72 -1.80 -36.98
N GLN A 12 32.70 -0.47 -36.93
CA GLN A 12 31.53 0.36 -36.66
C GLN A 12 30.29 -0.20 -37.35
N ILE A 13 29.29 -0.58 -36.56
CA ILE A 13 27.89 -0.34 -36.91
C ILE A 13 27.33 0.52 -35.79
N MET A 14 27.10 1.79 -36.14
CA MET A 14 26.12 2.62 -35.47
C MET A 14 24.80 1.85 -35.45
N ASP A 15 24.28 1.58 -34.26
CA ASP A 15 22.84 1.66 -34.06
C ASP A 15 22.59 2.60 -32.88
N SER A 16 22.39 3.85 -33.27
CA SER A 16 21.61 4.83 -32.53
C SER A 16 20.21 4.28 -32.26
N ASN A 17 19.66 4.63 -31.09
CA ASN A 17 18.26 4.48 -30.66
C ASN A 17 18.01 3.32 -29.70
N GLY A 18 18.15 3.64 -28.43
CA GLY A 18 17.40 3.06 -27.34
C GLY A 18 17.39 4.09 -26.24
N GLU A 19 16.46 5.05 -26.30
CA GLU A 19 16.17 5.91 -25.16
C GLU A 19 16.00 5.03 -23.92
N GLU A 20 16.76 5.32 -22.86
CA GLU A 20 16.39 4.85 -21.52
C GLU A 20 14.99 5.41 -21.25
N LEU A 21 13.99 4.53 -21.38
CA LEU A 21 12.62 4.85 -21.00
C LEU A 21 12.63 5.27 -19.52
N PRO A 22 11.88 6.31 -19.13
CA PRO A 22 11.79 6.74 -17.75
C PRO A 22 11.43 5.54 -16.87
N VAL A 23 12.21 5.31 -15.82
CA VAL A 23 11.90 4.31 -14.80
C VAL A 23 10.50 4.63 -14.24
N PRO A 24 9.53 3.69 -14.32
CA PRO A 24 8.19 3.97 -13.85
C PRO A 24 8.20 4.20 -12.34
N LEU A 25 7.69 5.37 -11.93
CA LEU A 25 7.48 5.71 -10.53
C LEU A 25 6.34 4.81 -10.00
N ARG A 26 6.35 4.46 -8.71
CA ARG A 26 5.22 3.75 -8.09
C ARG A 26 4.82 4.47 -6.82
N PHE A 27 3.51 4.42 -6.56
CA PHE A 27 2.85 4.98 -5.38
C PHE A 27 2.12 3.90 -4.55
N GLU A 28 2.26 2.62 -4.90
CA GLU A 28 1.68 1.53 -4.11
C GLU A 28 2.69 0.95 -3.11
N ALA A 29 2.18 0.54 -1.95
CA ALA A 29 2.90 -0.32 -1.02
C ALA A 29 3.15 -1.70 -1.64
N GLY A 30 4.38 -1.96 -2.08
CA GLY A 30 4.81 -3.28 -2.54
C GLY A 30 6.07 -3.23 -3.41
N LYS A 31 6.94 -4.23 -3.24
CA LYS A 31 8.05 -4.45 -4.17
C LYS A 31 7.47 -4.98 -5.46
N GLY A 32 7.44 -4.12 -6.49
CA GLY A 32 7.27 -4.61 -7.85
C GLY A 32 8.34 -5.63 -8.19
N ASP A 33 7.98 -6.53 -9.09
CA ASP A 33 8.82 -7.55 -9.72
C ASP A 33 10.28 -7.10 -9.90
N GLU A 34 11.26 -7.99 -9.67
CA GLU A 34 12.70 -7.67 -9.64
C GLU A 34 13.24 -7.07 -10.96
N ASP A 35 12.46 -7.17 -12.05
CA ASP A 35 12.74 -6.57 -13.36
C ASP A 35 12.00 -5.24 -13.63
N LYS A 36 11.30 -4.67 -12.64
CA LYS A 36 10.61 -3.37 -12.73
C LYS A 36 10.88 -2.57 -11.45
N HIS A 37 11.93 -1.76 -11.49
CA HIS A 37 12.32 -0.83 -10.44
C HIS A 37 11.12 -0.07 -9.83
N THR A 38 11.03 -0.10 -8.49
CA THR A 38 9.97 0.50 -7.65
C THR A 38 10.60 1.31 -6.51
N HIS A 39 9.86 2.31 -5.97
CA HIS A 39 10.12 3.17 -4.78
C HIS A 39 10.62 4.63 -4.97
N ALA A 40 10.89 5.10 -6.19
CA ALA A 40 11.78 6.26 -6.39
C ALA A 40 11.17 7.69 -6.42
N SER A 41 9.92 7.99 -6.03
CA SER A 41 9.40 9.38 -6.14
C SER A 41 9.67 10.24 -4.89
N ILE A 42 9.18 9.81 -3.72
CA ILE A 42 9.27 10.56 -2.44
C ILE A 42 10.64 10.47 -1.83
N GLU A 43 11.21 9.27 -1.78
CA GLU A 43 12.55 9.04 -1.23
C GLU A 43 13.58 9.89 -1.97
N THR A 44 13.48 9.94 -3.31
CA THR A 44 14.32 10.81 -4.16
C THR A 44 14.05 12.30 -3.90
N ALA A 45 12.81 12.71 -3.67
CA ALA A 45 12.49 14.10 -3.33
C ALA A 45 13.10 14.50 -1.97
N LEU A 46 13.03 13.62 -0.97
CA LEU A 46 13.59 13.84 0.36
C LEU A 46 15.11 13.78 0.34
N GLU A 47 15.72 12.87 -0.42
CA GLU A 47 17.16 12.86 -0.67
C GLU A 47 17.60 14.17 -1.32
N SER A 48 16.87 14.64 -2.35
CA SER A 48 17.11 15.92 -3.02
C SER A 48 16.88 17.14 -2.11
N ALA A 49 16.04 17.01 -1.08
CA ALA A 49 15.85 18.03 -0.05
C ALA A 49 17.04 18.07 0.93
N GLY A 50 17.71 16.94 1.14
CA GLY A 50 18.89 16.80 2.01
C GLY A 50 18.67 15.94 3.26
N PHE A 51 17.63 15.10 3.30
CA PHE A 51 17.43 14.14 4.38
C PHE A 51 18.46 13.01 4.31
N THR A 52 18.85 12.44 5.46
CA THR A 52 19.73 11.27 5.48
C THR A 52 18.96 10.00 5.11
N PRO A 53 19.63 8.94 4.62
CA PRO A 53 18.96 7.66 4.31
C PRO A 53 18.15 7.10 5.49
N GLU A 54 18.66 7.22 6.71
CA GLU A 54 17.97 6.74 7.92
C GLU A 54 16.69 7.57 8.19
N GLN A 55 16.74 8.89 7.99
CA GLN A 55 15.57 9.74 8.12
C GLN A 55 14.53 9.42 7.05
N ILE A 56 14.96 9.23 5.80
CA ILE A 56 14.08 8.86 4.67
C ILE A 56 13.36 7.55 4.98
N ARG A 57 14.07 6.53 5.47
CA ARG A 57 13.46 5.24 5.85
C ARG A 57 12.46 5.37 7.00
N ALA A 58 12.76 6.18 8.01
CA ALA A 58 11.84 6.44 9.12
C ALA A 58 10.60 7.26 8.70
N ILE A 59 10.76 8.19 7.75
CA ILE A 59 9.65 8.93 7.13
C ILE A 59 8.80 7.96 6.30
N TYR A 60 9.44 7.13 5.48
CA TYR A 60 8.74 6.14 4.67
C TYR A 60 7.95 5.15 5.53
N PHE A 61 8.46 4.75 6.71
CA PHE A 61 7.69 3.95 7.66
C PHE A 61 6.36 4.60 8.06
N GLY A 62 6.34 5.92 8.27
CA GLY A 62 5.10 6.65 8.56
C GLY A 62 4.10 6.70 7.40
N ASN A 63 4.62 6.89 6.17
CA ASN A 63 3.83 6.86 4.94
C ASN A 63 3.23 5.46 4.71
N TRP A 64 4.06 4.42 4.76
CA TRP A 64 3.67 3.01 4.65
C TRP A 64 2.61 2.60 5.68
N LEU A 65 2.70 3.10 6.91
CA LEU A 65 1.66 2.86 7.92
C LEU A 65 0.30 3.46 7.56
N ARG A 66 0.23 4.51 6.73
CA ARG A 66 -1.05 5.04 6.25
C ARG A 66 -1.65 4.09 5.23
N ASP A 67 -0.92 3.63 4.23
CA ASP A 67 -1.39 2.61 3.27
C ASP A 67 -2.03 1.41 4.00
N TYR A 68 -1.30 0.82 4.95
CA TYR A 68 -1.78 -0.35 5.68
C TYR A 68 -2.89 -0.03 6.71
N SER A 69 -3.09 1.23 7.08
CA SER A 69 -4.21 1.62 7.95
C SER A 69 -5.57 1.41 7.30
N GLN A 70 -5.62 1.38 5.96
CA GLN A 70 -6.83 1.10 5.18
C GLN A 70 -7.36 -0.34 5.41
N LEU A 71 -6.51 -1.27 5.89
CA LEU A 71 -6.97 -2.61 6.32
C LEU A 71 -7.89 -2.56 7.54
N LEU A 72 -7.77 -1.50 8.35
CA LEU A 72 -8.59 -1.31 9.55
C LEU A 72 -9.82 -0.50 9.17
N ASP A 73 -10.61 -0.99 8.22
CA ASP A 73 -11.88 -0.39 7.77
C ASP A 73 -13.08 -0.98 8.55
N PRO A 74 -14.14 -0.20 8.85
CA PRO A 74 -15.32 -0.71 9.56
C PRO A 74 -16.02 -1.90 8.89
N LYS A 75 -15.85 -2.10 7.57
CA LYS A 75 -16.39 -3.23 6.80
C LYS A 75 -15.67 -4.54 7.12
N ILE A 76 -14.40 -4.48 7.54
CA ILE A 76 -13.50 -5.63 7.74
C ILE A 76 -13.28 -5.91 9.24
N VAL A 77 -13.22 -4.85 10.05
CA VAL A 77 -12.90 -4.94 11.48
C VAL A 77 -14.06 -5.57 12.27
N ARG A 78 -13.76 -6.63 13.01
CA ARG A 78 -14.65 -7.28 13.96
C ARG A 78 -14.66 -6.54 15.30
N ALA A 79 -15.86 -6.25 15.82
CA ALA A 79 -15.99 -5.71 17.17
C ALA A 79 -15.52 -6.72 18.23
N THR A 80 -14.95 -6.23 19.33
CA THR A 80 -14.49 -7.09 20.44
C THR A 80 -15.64 -7.86 21.11
N SER A 81 -16.86 -7.33 21.05
CA SER A 81 -18.09 -7.95 21.55
C SER A 81 -18.68 -9.01 20.61
N MET A 82 -18.24 -9.06 19.34
CA MET A 82 -18.74 -10.01 18.36
C MET A 82 -18.00 -11.36 18.47
N PRO A 83 -18.70 -12.50 18.28
CA PRO A 83 -18.03 -13.78 18.14
C PRO A 83 -17.07 -13.76 16.95
N LYS A 84 -15.98 -14.52 17.03
CA LYS A 84 -15.06 -14.74 15.91
C LYS A 84 -15.84 -15.20 14.67
N SER A 85 -15.56 -14.60 13.52
CA SER A 85 -16.27 -14.81 12.26
C SER A 85 -15.31 -14.79 11.08
N PHE A 86 -14.13 -15.40 11.25
CA PHE A 86 -13.15 -15.55 10.18
C PHE A 86 -13.64 -16.60 9.16
N PRO A 87 -13.47 -16.38 7.83
CA PRO A 87 -12.70 -15.32 7.18
C PRO A 87 -13.39 -13.95 7.01
N ASP A 88 -14.67 -13.82 7.33
CA ASP A 88 -15.44 -12.61 6.99
C ASP A 88 -14.95 -11.34 7.70
N LEU A 89 -14.55 -11.45 8.98
CA LEU A 89 -14.06 -10.33 9.77
C LEU A 89 -12.90 -10.75 10.68
N LEU A 90 -11.92 -9.86 10.84
CA LEU A 90 -10.79 -10.02 11.75
C LEU A 90 -10.80 -8.93 12.83
N SER A 91 -10.30 -9.23 14.02
CA SER A 91 -10.09 -8.21 15.04
C SER A 91 -9.04 -7.17 14.61
N ARG A 92 -9.15 -5.94 15.14
CA ARG A 92 -8.10 -4.91 14.97
C ARG A 92 -6.73 -5.41 15.45
N ASP A 93 -6.68 -6.18 16.53
CA ASP A 93 -5.43 -6.79 17.02
C ASP A 93 -4.80 -7.72 15.97
N ALA A 94 -5.59 -8.63 15.40
CA ALA A 94 -5.10 -9.56 14.39
C ALA A 94 -4.57 -8.83 13.15
N LEU A 95 -5.33 -7.87 12.63
CA LEU A 95 -4.91 -7.07 11.47
C LEU A 95 -3.64 -6.26 11.78
N THR A 96 -3.56 -5.61 12.94
CA THR A 96 -2.37 -4.86 13.37
C THR A 96 -1.14 -5.76 13.46
N ARG A 97 -1.30 -6.98 14.00
CA ARG A 97 -0.20 -7.95 14.10
C ARG A 97 0.22 -8.52 12.75
N ILE A 98 -0.70 -8.69 11.80
CA ILE A 98 -0.34 -9.04 10.42
C ILE A 98 0.54 -7.94 9.83
N VAL A 99 0.15 -6.67 10.00
CA VAL A 99 0.95 -5.52 9.54
C VAL A 99 2.29 -5.44 10.25
N ASP A 100 2.39 -5.73 11.55
CA ASP A 100 3.68 -5.80 12.27
C ASP A 100 4.62 -6.84 11.67
N VAL A 101 4.11 -8.03 11.32
CA VAL A 101 4.92 -9.07 10.67
C VAL A 101 5.41 -8.61 9.30
N LEU A 102 4.56 -7.93 8.51
CA LEU A 102 4.97 -7.34 7.23
C LEU A 102 6.04 -6.24 7.43
N ALA A 103 5.86 -5.39 8.43
CA ALA A 103 6.78 -4.31 8.74
C ALA A 103 8.16 -4.84 9.17
N VAL A 104 8.25 -5.94 9.92
CA VAL A 104 9.54 -6.57 10.28
C VAL A 104 10.35 -6.93 9.04
N LYS A 105 9.69 -7.44 8.00
CA LYS A 105 10.33 -7.82 6.74
C LYS A 105 10.70 -6.59 5.90
N GLU A 106 9.84 -5.58 5.87
CA GLU A 106 10.06 -4.38 5.05
C GLU A 106 11.09 -3.42 5.67
N PHE A 107 11.10 -3.29 6.99
CA PHE A 107 11.94 -2.34 7.74
C PHE A 107 12.97 -3.05 8.62
N THR A 108 13.51 -4.19 8.16
CA THR A 108 14.54 -4.93 8.90
C THR A 108 15.74 -4.04 9.27
N ASP A 109 16.09 -3.09 8.40
CA ASP A 109 17.12 -2.07 8.62
C ASP A 109 16.84 -1.22 9.87
N LEU A 110 15.62 -0.71 10.04
CA LEU A 110 15.22 0.10 11.18
C LEU A 110 15.00 -0.74 12.44
N MET A 111 14.31 -1.88 12.30
CA MET A 111 13.91 -2.73 13.41
C MET A 111 15.08 -3.49 14.06
N HIS A 112 16.14 -3.78 13.31
CA HIS A 112 17.36 -4.36 13.87
C HIS A 112 18.07 -3.37 14.82
N VAL A 113 17.97 -2.07 14.54
CA VAL A 113 18.60 -1.02 15.35
C VAL A 113 17.72 -0.65 16.56
N ASP A 114 16.42 -0.44 16.34
CA ASP A 114 15.51 0.04 17.39
C ASP A 114 14.06 -0.44 17.22
N ARG A 115 13.84 -1.75 17.43
CA ARG A 115 12.50 -2.35 17.33
C ARG A 115 11.42 -1.61 18.14
N SER A 116 11.76 -1.02 19.29
CA SER A 116 10.76 -0.44 20.20
C SER A 116 10.02 0.76 19.60
N HIS A 117 10.70 1.55 18.75
CA HIS A 117 10.11 2.69 18.07
C HIS A 117 9.42 2.33 16.76
N PHE A 118 9.75 1.18 16.16
CA PHE A 118 9.21 0.74 14.87
C PHE A 118 8.21 -0.41 14.95
N VAL A 119 7.98 -1.01 16.13
CA VAL A 119 6.92 -2.01 16.30
C VAL A 119 5.56 -1.41 15.98
N VAL A 120 4.81 -2.09 15.12
CA VAL A 120 3.46 -1.68 14.72
C VAL A 120 2.50 -2.10 15.82
N ASN A 121 1.72 -1.14 16.29
CA ASN A 121 0.69 -1.34 17.30
C ASN A 121 -0.54 -0.50 16.95
N ALA A 122 -1.63 -0.69 17.70
CA ALA A 122 -2.91 -0.04 17.42
C ALA A 122 -2.81 1.49 17.42
N GLN A 123 -1.91 2.08 18.22
CA GLN A 123 -1.68 3.52 18.32
C GLN A 123 -0.85 4.06 17.15
N ARG A 124 0.05 3.25 16.57
CA ARG A 124 0.87 3.67 15.43
C ARG A 124 0.18 3.46 14.09
N LEU A 125 -0.53 2.34 13.95
CA LEU A 125 -1.25 1.98 12.73
C LEU A 125 -2.61 2.70 12.64
N CYS A 126 -3.23 3.01 13.78
CA CYS A 126 -4.55 3.64 13.86
C CYS A 126 -5.63 2.82 13.13
N VAL A 127 -6.80 3.42 12.90
CA VAL A 127 -7.86 2.88 12.05
C VAL A 127 -7.92 3.67 10.73
N TYR A 128 -8.57 3.12 9.72
CA TYR A 128 -8.82 3.85 8.47
C TYR A 128 -9.65 5.13 8.75
N ARG A 129 -9.22 6.23 8.13
CA ARG A 129 -9.88 7.54 8.19
C ARG A 129 -9.83 8.20 6.83
N PRO A 130 -10.97 8.54 6.20
CA PRO A 130 -10.97 9.16 4.86
C PRO A 130 -10.10 10.43 4.77
N GLY A 131 -10.04 11.22 5.84
CA GLY A 131 -9.22 12.43 5.89
C GLY A 131 -7.71 12.17 5.80
N GLU A 132 -7.22 11.00 6.21
CA GLU A 132 -5.81 10.61 6.10
C GLU A 132 -5.43 10.11 4.70
N HIS A 133 -6.43 9.90 3.83
CA HIS A 133 -6.32 9.26 2.50
C HIS A 133 -6.94 10.10 1.39
N ILE A 134 -7.23 11.38 1.67
CA ILE A 134 -8.00 12.34 0.83
C ILE A 134 -9.32 11.81 0.21
N ASP A 135 -9.84 10.69 0.71
CA ASP A 135 -10.99 10.01 0.16
C ASP A 135 -12.27 10.81 0.37
N ASN A 136 -13.20 10.67 -0.58
CA ASN A 136 -14.57 11.11 -0.41
C ASN A 136 -15.26 10.24 0.67
N PRO A 137 -15.65 10.81 1.83
CA PRO A 137 -16.15 10.03 2.96
C PRO A 137 -17.61 9.57 2.80
N LYS A 138 -18.24 9.86 1.65
CA LYS A 138 -19.65 9.58 1.37
C LYS A 138 -19.95 8.08 1.50
N ALA A 139 -20.76 7.73 2.49
CA ALA A 139 -21.25 6.37 2.68
C ALA A 139 -22.67 6.23 2.12
N THR A 140 -22.86 5.30 1.18
CA THR A 140 -24.19 4.91 0.69
C THR A 140 -24.55 3.55 1.28
N ASN A 141 -25.66 3.49 2.04
CA ASN A 141 -26.10 2.29 2.76
C ASN A 141 -25.00 1.60 3.59
N PRO A 142 -24.34 2.32 4.52
CA PRO A 142 -23.22 1.75 5.26
C PRO A 142 -23.61 0.54 6.10
N ASN A 143 -22.72 -0.45 6.13
CA ASN A 143 -22.76 -1.60 7.03
C ASN A 143 -21.38 -1.78 7.66
N PRO A 144 -21.24 -1.78 9.00
CA PRO A 144 -22.28 -1.63 10.02
C PRO A 144 -22.95 -0.24 10.00
N ALA A 145 -24.15 -0.14 10.57
CA ALA A 145 -24.90 1.12 10.65
C ALA A 145 -24.14 2.20 11.44
N ASN A 146 -23.35 1.80 12.45
CA ASN A 146 -22.48 2.68 13.20
C ASN A 146 -21.06 2.08 13.23
N PRO A 147 -20.05 2.76 12.66
CA PRO A 147 -18.69 2.22 12.57
C PRO A 147 -18.03 2.14 13.96
N LYS A 148 -18.44 3.00 14.90
CA LYS A 148 -17.96 2.97 16.30
C LYS A 148 -18.38 1.73 17.08
N GLU A 149 -19.34 0.96 16.57
CA GLU A 149 -19.65 -0.36 17.13
C GLU A 149 -18.54 -1.39 16.86
N ARG A 150 -17.71 -1.17 15.83
CA ARG A 150 -16.51 -2.01 15.57
C ARG A 150 -15.35 -1.60 16.45
N ASP A 151 -15.04 -0.31 16.46
CA ASP A 151 -13.94 0.27 17.23
C ASP A 151 -14.24 1.76 17.48
N GLY A 152 -14.01 2.24 18.71
CA GLY A 152 -14.31 3.61 19.10
C GLY A 152 -13.47 4.67 18.39
N ASP A 153 -12.35 4.30 17.78
CA ASP A 153 -11.46 5.21 17.05
C ASP A 153 -11.96 5.58 15.65
N PHE A 154 -12.99 4.88 15.15
CA PHE A 154 -13.58 5.14 13.85
C PHE A 154 -14.33 6.47 13.80
N ASP A 155 -14.20 7.16 12.65
CA ASP A 155 -15.03 8.30 12.31
C ASP A 155 -16.48 7.88 12.08
N GLU A 156 -17.42 8.79 12.33
CA GLU A 156 -18.83 8.58 11.97
C GLU A 156 -19.00 8.60 10.45
N TRP A 157 -19.98 7.85 9.95
CA TRP A 157 -20.31 7.87 8.53
C TRP A 157 -20.76 9.26 8.08
N VAL A 158 -20.20 9.74 6.98
CA VAL A 158 -20.68 10.96 6.31
C VAL A 158 -21.76 10.53 5.31
N LEU A 159 -23.01 10.87 5.62
CA LEU A 159 -24.18 10.47 4.83
C LEU A 159 -24.41 11.44 3.65
N PRO A 160 -25.14 11.05 2.59
CA PRO A 160 -25.24 11.83 1.35
C PRO A 160 -25.70 13.29 1.47
N ASP A 161 -26.48 13.63 2.51
CA ASP A 161 -26.99 15.00 2.74
C ASP A 161 -26.06 15.85 3.61
N ASP A 162 -24.89 15.34 4.01
CA ASP A 162 -23.97 16.05 4.90
C ASP A 162 -23.33 17.29 4.23
N PRO A 163 -23.29 18.45 4.90
CA PRO A 163 -22.65 19.66 4.38
C PRO A 163 -21.18 19.50 3.99
N ALA A 164 -20.45 18.54 4.56
CA ALA A 164 -19.06 18.25 4.22
C ALA A 164 -18.88 17.71 2.80
N LEU A 165 -19.92 17.11 2.21
CA LEU A 165 -19.90 16.58 0.83
C LEU A 165 -20.18 17.66 -0.23
N GLN A 166 -20.60 18.85 0.19
CA GLN A 166 -20.91 19.94 -0.72
C GLN A 166 -19.62 20.51 -1.33
N VAL A 167 -19.77 21.01 -2.56
CA VAL A 167 -18.76 21.87 -3.19
C VAL A 167 -18.82 23.23 -2.52
N ASP A 168 -17.68 23.71 -2.04
CA ASP A 168 -17.56 25.08 -1.58
C ASP A 168 -17.52 26.03 -2.77
N HIS A 169 -18.36 27.07 -2.73
CA HIS A 169 -18.50 27.99 -3.86
C HIS A 169 -17.22 28.77 -4.14
N ASP A 170 -16.51 29.22 -3.09
CA ASP A 170 -15.42 30.18 -3.21
C ASP A 170 -14.10 29.50 -3.56
N THR A 171 -13.84 28.32 -2.97
CA THR A 171 -12.65 27.52 -3.29
C THR A 171 -12.86 26.62 -4.51
N SER A 172 -14.11 26.33 -4.89
CA SER A 172 -14.45 25.30 -5.89
C SER A 172 -13.90 23.91 -5.52
N MET A 173 -13.81 23.60 -4.23
CA MET A 173 -13.33 22.30 -3.74
C MET A 173 -14.40 21.61 -2.91
N LYS A 174 -14.38 20.27 -2.84
CA LYS A 174 -15.18 19.54 -1.85
C LYS A 174 -14.78 19.95 -0.43
N ARG A 175 -15.75 20.27 0.41
CA ARG A 175 -15.50 20.78 1.78
C ARG A 175 -14.74 19.80 2.67
N TYR A 176 -14.95 18.50 2.51
CA TYR A 176 -14.24 17.48 3.29
C TYR A 176 -12.72 17.51 3.10
N LEU A 177 -12.20 18.06 1.99
CA LEU A 177 -10.74 18.15 1.75
C LEU A 177 -10.01 19.03 2.76
N GLN A 178 -10.72 19.98 3.38
CA GLN A 178 -10.15 20.78 4.47
C GLN A 178 -9.69 19.88 5.64
N ARG A 179 -10.43 18.79 5.91
CA ARG A 179 -10.06 17.85 6.96
C ARG A 179 -8.72 17.17 6.69
N SER A 180 -8.46 16.80 5.44
CA SER A 180 -7.16 16.23 5.03
C SER A 180 -6.03 17.24 5.16
N ALA A 181 -6.26 18.49 4.73
CA ALA A 181 -5.29 19.56 4.92
C ALA A 181 -5.00 19.80 6.42
N ASP A 182 -6.02 19.78 7.28
CA ASP A 182 -5.85 19.95 8.73
C ASP A 182 -5.04 18.82 9.36
N ILE A 183 -5.28 17.57 8.96
CA ILE A 183 -4.53 16.39 9.41
C ILE A 183 -3.06 16.47 8.98
N MET A 184 -2.81 16.73 7.69
CA MET A 184 -1.47 16.89 7.14
C MET A 184 -0.70 17.99 7.87
N THR A 185 -1.33 19.16 8.04
CA THR A 185 -0.68 20.29 8.73
C THR A 185 -0.41 20.01 10.20
N ALA A 186 -1.28 19.27 10.89
CA ALA A 186 -1.03 18.83 12.26
C ALA A 186 0.15 17.86 12.35
N GLY A 187 0.26 16.89 11.43
CA GLY A 187 1.40 15.97 11.36
C GLY A 187 2.73 16.68 11.12
N LEU A 188 2.76 17.67 10.20
CA LEU A 188 3.95 18.48 9.96
C LEU A 188 4.33 19.35 11.15
N LYS A 189 3.35 19.94 11.87
CA LYS A 189 3.62 20.67 13.12
C LYS A 189 4.23 19.75 14.18
N SER A 190 3.65 18.56 14.37
CA SER A 190 4.19 17.53 15.29
C SER A 190 5.63 17.17 14.94
N ALA A 191 5.91 16.88 13.67
CA ALA A 191 7.25 16.56 13.18
C ALA A 191 8.27 17.68 13.43
N VAL A 192 7.87 18.93 13.16
CA VAL A 192 8.71 20.10 13.38
C VAL A 192 9.03 20.30 14.85
N GLU A 193 8.01 20.24 15.72
CA GLU A 193 8.14 20.39 17.17
C GLU A 193 8.99 19.29 17.80
N ALA A 194 8.86 18.05 17.31
CA ALA A 194 9.61 16.90 17.79
C ALA A 194 11.10 16.90 17.36
N GLY A 195 11.41 17.52 16.23
CA GLY A 195 12.78 17.69 15.73
C GLY A 195 13.32 16.52 14.91
N ALA A 196 14.45 16.78 14.22
CA ALA A 196 15.05 15.91 13.20
C ALA A 196 15.52 14.51 13.65
N HIS A 197 15.58 14.28 14.95
CA HIS A 197 16.03 13.02 15.56
C HIS A 197 14.90 12.24 16.24
N SER A 198 13.68 12.77 16.22
CA SER A 198 12.53 12.07 16.78
C SER A 198 11.97 11.07 15.77
N THR A 199 12.02 9.77 16.08
CA THR A 199 11.41 8.73 15.25
C THR A 199 9.91 8.94 15.10
N ASP A 200 9.21 9.31 16.18
CA ASP A 200 7.77 9.59 16.11
C ASP A 200 7.50 10.85 15.26
N GLY A 201 8.37 11.86 15.33
CA GLY A 201 8.28 13.05 14.48
C GLY A 201 8.50 12.75 12.99
N LEU A 202 9.48 11.90 12.66
CA LEU A 202 9.73 11.45 11.29
C LEU A 202 8.57 10.62 10.75
N ARG A 203 7.98 9.76 11.60
CA ARG A 203 6.77 8.98 11.26
C ARG A 203 5.57 9.91 11.02
N ASP A 204 5.35 10.91 11.87
CA ASP A 204 4.26 11.89 11.69
C ASP A 204 4.45 12.72 10.41
N MET A 205 5.70 13.05 10.06
CA MET A 205 6.03 13.65 8.77
C MET A 205 5.68 12.71 7.61
N GLY A 206 6.02 11.43 7.71
CA GLY A 206 5.66 10.42 6.71
C GLY A 206 4.15 10.34 6.46
N ALA A 207 3.37 10.28 7.54
CA ALA A 207 1.92 10.26 7.47
C ALA A 207 1.35 11.55 6.85
N ALA A 208 1.95 12.71 7.11
CA ALA A 208 1.54 13.96 6.48
C ALA A 208 1.92 14.03 4.99
N LEU A 209 3.10 13.54 4.62
CA LEU A 209 3.52 13.50 3.21
C LEU A 209 2.68 12.53 2.37
N HIS A 210 2.19 11.44 2.97
CA HIS A 210 1.23 10.54 2.34
C HIS A 210 -0.06 11.27 1.92
N VAL A 211 -0.65 12.09 2.81
CA VAL A 211 -1.82 12.91 2.46
C VAL A 211 -1.55 13.85 1.28
N LEU A 212 -0.34 14.43 1.21
CA LEU A 212 0.07 15.33 0.15
C LEU A 212 0.27 14.61 -1.18
N GLU A 213 0.80 13.40 -1.15
CA GLU A 213 0.99 12.51 -2.30
C GLU A 213 -0.35 12.04 -2.85
N ASP A 214 -1.21 11.50 -1.98
CA ASP A 214 -2.54 11.02 -2.35
C ASP A 214 -3.36 12.14 -2.99
N PHE A 215 -3.18 13.38 -2.54
CA PHE A 215 -3.88 14.52 -3.15
C PHE A 215 -3.63 14.62 -4.66
N PHE A 216 -2.42 14.33 -5.15
CA PHE A 216 -2.15 14.34 -6.58
C PHE A 216 -2.49 13.01 -7.27
N ALA A 217 -2.45 11.89 -6.54
CA ALA A 217 -2.73 10.57 -7.08
C ALA A 217 -4.24 10.27 -7.19
N HIS A 218 -5.06 10.75 -6.27
CA HIS A 218 -6.49 10.39 -6.13
C HIS A 218 -7.45 11.60 -6.13
N SER A 219 -6.98 12.78 -6.59
CA SER A 219 -7.84 13.90 -6.99
C SER A 219 -7.84 14.12 -8.49
N ASN A 220 -8.73 14.98 -8.99
CA ASN A 220 -8.70 15.47 -10.37
C ASN A 220 -7.76 16.68 -10.59
N PHE A 221 -6.81 16.96 -9.70
CA PHE A 221 -5.92 18.13 -9.80
C PHE A 221 -5.12 18.16 -11.12
N ALA A 222 -4.60 17.02 -11.56
CA ALA A 222 -3.82 16.93 -12.81
C ALA A 222 -4.70 17.24 -14.04
N GLU A 223 -5.92 16.70 -14.07
CA GLU A 223 -6.91 16.92 -15.12
C GLU A 223 -7.31 18.39 -15.20
N LEU A 224 -7.64 19.00 -14.05
CA LEU A 224 -8.00 20.42 -13.97
C LEU A 224 -6.82 21.33 -14.37
N SER A 225 -5.59 20.94 -14.04
CA SER A 225 -4.39 21.66 -14.46
C SER A 225 -4.19 21.60 -15.98
N LEU A 226 -4.43 20.46 -16.61
CA LEU A 226 -4.39 20.32 -18.07
C LEU A 226 -5.48 21.14 -18.75
N ILE A 227 -6.71 21.13 -18.20
CA ILE A 227 -7.83 21.92 -18.70
C ILE A 227 -7.51 23.43 -18.61
N LYS A 228 -6.87 23.88 -17.52
CA LYS A 228 -6.38 25.26 -17.36
C LYS A 228 -5.42 25.66 -18.48
N GLN A 229 -4.55 24.75 -18.91
CA GLN A 229 -3.60 24.96 -20.02
C GLN A 229 -4.25 24.87 -21.41
N GLY A 230 -5.56 24.65 -21.50
CA GLY A 230 -6.32 24.63 -22.76
C GLY A 230 -6.58 23.24 -23.33
N TYR A 231 -6.15 22.16 -22.65
CA TYR A 231 -6.45 20.78 -23.05
C TYR A 231 -7.86 20.36 -22.59
N THR A 232 -8.89 21.00 -23.13
CA THR A 232 -10.29 20.86 -22.67
C THR A 232 -10.96 19.52 -22.97
N ASP A 233 -10.32 18.67 -23.77
CA ASP A 233 -10.83 17.32 -24.09
C ASP A 233 -10.48 16.28 -23.00
N VAL A 234 -9.56 16.60 -22.08
CA VAL A 234 -9.23 15.75 -20.93
C VAL A 234 -10.47 15.58 -20.04
N LEU A 235 -10.75 14.34 -19.62
CA LEU A 235 -11.91 14.06 -18.78
C LEU A 235 -11.69 14.61 -17.36
N PRO A 236 -12.55 15.50 -16.85
CA PRO A 236 -12.33 16.14 -15.54
C PRO A 236 -12.71 15.25 -14.35
N TRP A 237 -13.38 14.12 -14.58
CA TRP A 237 -13.90 13.20 -13.55
C TRP A 237 -14.81 13.87 -12.51
N THR A 238 -15.43 14.97 -12.90
CA THR A 238 -16.48 15.67 -12.16
C THR A 238 -17.44 16.33 -13.15
N SER A 239 -18.70 16.47 -12.75
CA SER A 239 -19.64 17.34 -13.44
C SER A 239 -19.46 18.81 -13.03
N LYS A 240 -20.07 19.70 -13.83
CA LYS A 240 -20.17 21.12 -13.49
C LYS A 240 -21.02 21.31 -12.24
N ALA A 241 -20.59 22.22 -11.37
CA ALA A 241 -21.27 22.63 -10.16
C ALA A 241 -21.42 24.18 -10.12
N ASP A 242 -22.32 24.65 -9.26
CA ASP A 242 -22.49 26.08 -8.97
C ASP A 242 -21.37 26.56 -8.04
N CYS A 243 -20.19 26.81 -8.61
CA CYS A 243 -19.00 27.29 -7.92
C CYS A 243 -18.17 28.20 -8.83
N ARG A 244 -17.22 28.93 -8.23
CA ARG A 244 -16.39 29.93 -8.90
C ARG A 244 -15.73 29.44 -10.21
N HIS A 245 -15.24 28.20 -10.24
CA HIS A 245 -14.53 27.63 -11.40
C HIS A 245 -15.35 26.62 -12.22
N SER A 246 -16.64 26.45 -11.92
CA SER A 246 -17.58 25.50 -12.54
C SER A 246 -17.22 24.01 -12.43
N LEU A 247 -15.96 23.60 -12.61
CA LEU A 247 -15.50 22.22 -12.40
C LEU A 247 -14.81 22.16 -11.04
N PRO A 248 -15.37 21.47 -10.04
CA PRO A 248 -14.78 21.42 -8.72
C PRO A 248 -13.59 20.47 -8.63
N LEU A 249 -12.68 20.73 -7.69
CA LEU A 249 -11.68 19.76 -7.26
C LEU A 249 -12.34 18.71 -6.36
N VAL A 250 -12.24 17.45 -6.79
CA VAL A 250 -12.90 16.30 -6.16
C VAL A 250 -11.91 15.15 -5.99
N THR A 251 -12.26 14.20 -5.12
CA THR A 251 -11.51 12.97 -4.88
C THR A 251 -12.44 11.77 -4.89
N GLY A 252 -11.84 10.58 -5.01
CA GLY A 252 -12.59 9.35 -5.18
C GLY A 252 -13.16 8.80 -3.87
N THR A 253 -14.28 8.07 -3.95
CA THR A 253 -14.81 7.29 -2.82
C THR A 253 -14.07 5.95 -2.69
N PHE A 254 -13.56 5.64 -1.50
CA PHE A 254 -12.80 4.40 -1.24
C PHE A 254 -13.69 3.16 -1.09
N GLY A 255 -13.26 2.06 -1.70
CA GLY A 255 -13.96 0.78 -1.69
C GLY A 255 -13.76 -0.05 -0.40
N GLY A 256 -12.63 0.10 0.31
CA GLY A 256 -12.26 -0.77 1.44
C GLY A 256 -11.58 -2.07 1.00
N SER A 257 -12.05 -2.67 -0.09
CA SER A 257 -11.65 -3.99 -0.54
C SER A 257 -10.40 -4.02 -1.43
N ASP A 258 -10.00 -2.86 -1.98
CA ASP A 258 -8.82 -2.73 -2.85
C ASP A 258 -7.52 -3.13 -2.11
N ILE A 259 -7.41 -2.80 -0.82
CA ILE A 259 -6.20 -3.05 0.00
C ILE A 259 -6.13 -4.49 0.54
N ILE A 260 -7.26 -5.19 0.70
CA ILE A 260 -7.17 -6.62 1.05
C ILE A 260 -6.57 -7.39 -0.12
N ALA A 261 -6.95 -7.08 -1.36
CA ALA A 261 -6.41 -7.79 -2.54
C ALA A 261 -4.89 -7.66 -2.66
N SER A 262 -4.31 -6.50 -2.32
CA SER A 262 -2.86 -6.28 -2.36
C SER A 262 -2.09 -7.10 -1.32
N LEU A 263 -2.75 -7.69 -0.31
CA LEU A 263 -2.11 -8.60 0.64
C LEU A 263 -1.80 -9.99 0.08
N ALA A 264 -2.39 -10.36 -1.07
CA ALA A 264 -2.21 -11.70 -1.64
C ALA A 264 -0.73 -11.99 -1.90
N GLU A 265 -0.01 -11.07 -2.55
CA GLU A 265 1.40 -11.24 -2.85
C GLU A 265 2.30 -11.32 -1.59
N PRO A 266 2.29 -10.34 -0.65
CA PRO A 266 3.16 -10.40 0.52
C PRO A 266 2.85 -11.58 1.43
N LEU A 267 1.57 -11.92 1.64
CA LEU A 267 1.20 -13.12 2.40
C LEU A 267 1.63 -14.40 1.67
N GLY A 268 1.48 -14.45 0.35
CA GLY A 268 1.96 -15.57 -0.47
C GLY A 268 3.47 -15.77 -0.34
N LYS A 269 4.25 -14.69 -0.36
CA LYS A 269 5.71 -14.74 -0.14
C LYS A 269 6.06 -15.25 1.26
N ILE A 270 5.34 -14.87 2.32
CA ILE A 270 5.61 -15.37 3.68
C ILE A 270 5.21 -16.84 3.84
N LEU A 271 4.06 -17.23 3.26
CA LEU A 271 3.48 -18.55 3.47
C LEU A 271 4.10 -19.62 2.56
N PHE A 272 4.49 -19.27 1.33
CA PHE A 272 4.84 -20.23 0.28
C PHE A 272 6.22 -20.05 -0.34
N SER A 273 6.92 -18.92 -0.13
CA SER A 273 8.21 -18.71 -0.79
C SER A 273 9.22 -19.79 -0.36
N PRO A 274 9.87 -20.50 -1.32
CA PRO A 274 10.96 -21.43 -1.03
C PRO A 274 12.28 -20.69 -0.79
N ASP A 275 12.37 -19.42 -1.21
CA ASP A 275 13.52 -18.55 -1.05
C ASP A 275 13.56 -17.98 0.36
N ASP A 276 14.09 -18.76 1.31
CA ASP A 276 14.59 -18.23 2.56
C ASP A 276 15.86 -18.99 2.96
N LYS A 277 17.00 -18.40 2.57
CA LYS A 277 18.36 -18.55 3.14
C LYS A 277 18.94 -19.99 3.17
N PRO A 278 20.28 -20.15 3.26
CA PRO A 278 20.86 -21.44 3.62
C PRO A 278 20.19 -21.96 4.91
N PHE A 279 19.89 -23.27 4.98
CA PHE A 279 19.24 -23.90 6.13
C PHE A 279 19.76 -23.35 7.46
N GLU A 280 18.95 -22.54 8.15
CA GLU A 280 19.16 -22.16 9.54
C GLU A 280 18.36 -23.13 10.41
N ALA A 281 19.04 -23.81 11.34
CA ALA A 281 18.35 -24.67 12.30
C ALA A 281 17.37 -23.84 13.13
N PHE A 282 16.15 -24.36 13.32
CA PHE A 282 15.16 -23.73 14.19
C PHE A 282 15.77 -23.49 15.58
N LYS A 283 15.55 -22.29 16.13
CA LYS A 283 15.91 -22.00 17.51
C LYS A 283 14.70 -22.18 18.42
N ALA A 284 14.88 -22.91 19.51
CA ALA A 284 13.82 -23.14 20.47
C ALA A 284 13.26 -21.81 21.00
N GLY A 285 11.94 -21.64 20.92
CA GLY A 285 11.22 -20.45 21.38
C GLY A 285 11.18 -19.31 20.35
N GLU A 286 11.90 -19.40 19.23
CA GLU A 286 11.83 -18.43 18.15
C GLU A 286 10.56 -18.67 17.32
N ARG A 287 9.93 -17.58 16.85
CA ARG A 287 8.71 -17.61 16.03
C ARG A 287 8.99 -16.85 14.75
N TYR A 288 8.98 -17.57 13.65
CA TYR A 288 9.23 -17.01 12.32
C TYR A 288 7.96 -16.35 11.78
N GLU A 289 8.08 -15.52 10.76
CA GLU A 289 6.99 -14.74 10.17
C GLU A 289 5.82 -15.63 9.79
N ARG A 290 6.10 -16.79 9.20
CA ARG A 290 5.09 -17.81 8.86
C ARG A 290 4.35 -18.32 10.09
N ASP A 291 5.07 -18.63 11.17
CA ASP A 291 4.45 -19.09 12.42
C ASP A 291 3.52 -18.02 12.98
N GLN A 292 3.98 -16.77 12.98
CA GLN A 292 3.23 -15.64 13.51
C GLN A 292 1.95 -15.41 12.71
N ILE A 293 2.00 -15.41 11.37
CA ILE A 293 0.80 -15.28 10.52
C ILE A 293 -0.19 -16.43 10.78
N ILE A 294 0.28 -17.68 10.83
CA ILE A 294 -0.60 -18.83 11.09
C ILE A 294 -1.24 -18.71 12.49
N GLN A 295 -0.47 -18.36 13.52
CA GLN A 295 -1.00 -18.16 14.87
C GLN A 295 -2.04 -17.05 14.93
N ILE A 296 -1.80 -15.92 14.23
CA ILE A 296 -2.76 -14.81 14.17
C ILE A 296 -4.06 -15.27 13.50
N ILE A 297 -3.97 -15.90 12.32
CA ILE A 297 -5.14 -16.35 11.55
C ILE A 297 -5.93 -17.42 12.30
N LEU A 298 -5.27 -18.45 12.84
CA LEU A 298 -5.93 -19.47 13.66
C LEU A 298 -6.51 -18.88 14.95
N GLY A 299 -5.88 -17.82 15.47
CA GLY A 299 -6.40 -17.01 16.56
C GLY A 299 -7.74 -16.37 16.24
N GLU A 300 -8.02 -15.98 15.00
CA GLU A 300 -9.32 -15.44 14.59
C GLU A 300 -10.33 -16.52 14.19
N HIS A 301 -9.93 -17.79 14.09
CA HIS A 301 -10.84 -18.89 13.75
C HIS A 301 -11.80 -19.24 14.91
N PRO A 302 -13.10 -19.48 14.66
CA PRO A 302 -14.05 -19.84 15.73
C PRO A 302 -13.68 -21.14 16.47
N ASP A 303 -13.16 -22.12 15.75
CA ASP A 303 -12.65 -23.37 16.33
C ASP A 303 -11.25 -23.19 16.92
N GLN A 304 -11.20 -22.91 18.23
CA GLN A 304 -9.96 -22.71 18.98
C GLN A 304 -9.07 -23.96 19.07
N ARG A 305 -9.59 -25.15 18.74
CA ARG A 305 -8.79 -26.38 18.75
C ARG A 305 -7.71 -26.37 17.67
N LEU A 306 -7.92 -25.62 16.59
CA LEU A 306 -6.93 -25.49 15.51
C LEU A 306 -5.70 -24.70 15.98
N LEU A 307 -5.91 -23.56 16.65
CA LEU A 307 -4.83 -22.78 17.25
C LEU A 307 -4.09 -23.62 18.29
N ALA A 308 -4.82 -24.25 19.23
CA ALA A 308 -4.21 -25.08 20.26
C ALA A 308 -3.39 -26.25 19.67
N GLY A 309 -3.88 -26.86 18.59
CA GLY A 309 -3.15 -27.90 17.87
C GLY A 309 -1.86 -27.38 17.21
N TYR A 310 -1.91 -26.18 16.64
CA TYR A 310 -0.74 -25.54 16.03
C TYR A 310 0.29 -25.09 17.10
N GLU A 311 -0.16 -24.55 18.23
CA GLU A 311 0.70 -24.19 19.36
C GLU A 311 1.39 -25.42 19.96
N ALA A 312 0.67 -26.53 20.13
CA ALA A 312 1.26 -27.80 20.58
C ALA A 312 2.34 -28.32 19.59
N PHE A 313 2.15 -28.07 18.29
CA PHE A 313 3.19 -28.35 17.31
C PHE A 313 4.41 -27.45 17.48
N LEU A 314 4.23 -26.14 17.66
CA LEU A 314 5.34 -25.21 17.87
C LEU A 314 6.12 -25.55 19.15
N GLU A 315 5.44 -25.93 20.23
CA GLU A 315 6.07 -26.41 21.46
C GLU A 315 6.89 -27.69 21.23
N ALA A 316 6.35 -28.65 20.48
CA ALA A 316 7.08 -29.87 20.12
C ALA A 316 8.31 -29.54 19.24
N ARG A 317 8.18 -28.58 18.31
CA ARG A 317 9.31 -28.09 17.50
C ARG A 317 10.38 -27.45 18.39
N ASP A 318 9.99 -26.65 19.37
CA ASP A 318 10.91 -26.00 20.31
C ASP A 318 11.66 -27.02 21.17
N GLN A 319 10.95 -28.02 21.70
CA GLN A 319 11.56 -29.12 22.46
C GLN A 319 12.60 -29.86 21.61
N TRP A 320 12.29 -30.13 20.35
CA TRP A 320 13.23 -30.76 19.41
C TRP A 320 14.45 -29.89 19.13
N ALA A 321 14.24 -28.60 18.84
CA ALA A 321 15.31 -27.63 18.61
C ALA A 321 16.27 -27.48 19.81
N SER A 322 15.81 -27.81 21.03
CA SER A 322 16.63 -27.78 22.24
C SER A 322 17.48 -29.04 22.50
N GLN A 323 17.30 -30.13 21.72
CA GLN A 323 18.03 -31.39 21.90
C GLN A 323 19.43 -31.39 21.26
N PRO A 324 20.38 -32.21 21.72
CA PRO A 324 21.66 -32.46 21.03
C PRO A 324 21.46 -33.14 19.66
N PHE A 325 22.36 -32.87 18.70
CA PHE A 325 22.29 -33.35 17.30
C PHE A 325 22.04 -34.87 17.14
N SER A 326 22.58 -35.69 18.04
CA SER A 326 22.41 -37.16 18.00
C SER A 326 20.99 -37.63 18.34
N GLU A 327 20.26 -36.91 19.20
CA GLU A 327 18.89 -37.24 19.61
C GLU A 327 17.84 -36.64 18.65
N GLN A 328 18.21 -35.58 17.94
CA GLN A 328 17.40 -34.95 16.89
C GLN A 328 17.10 -35.89 15.71
N VAL A 329 18.03 -36.82 15.40
CA VAL A 329 17.90 -37.77 14.28
C VAL A 329 16.97 -38.95 14.61
N GLU A 330 16.93 -39.41 15.87
CA GLU A 330 16.08 -40.54 16.29
C GLU A 330 14.60 -40.15 16.47
N GLN A 331 14.32 -38.93 16.93
CA GLN A 331 12.94 -38.43 17.14
C GLN A 331 12.29 -37.85 15.86
N PHE A 332 13.08 -37.69 14.80
CA PHE A 332 12.70 -37.13 13.51
C PHE A 332 11.49 -37.85 12.87
N TYR A 333 11.43 -39.18 12.97
CA TYR A 333 10.35 -39.99 12.39
C TYR A 333 9.02 -39.90 13.16
N ALA A 334 9.05 -39.63 14.48
CA ALA A 334 7.82 -39.48 15.27
C ALA A 334 7.17 -38.10 15.08
N PHE A 335 8.00 -37.07 14.86
CA PHE A 335 7.62 -35.67 14.64
C PHE A 335 6.95 -35.43 13.27
N ILE A 336 7.30 -36.19 12.22
CA ILE A 336 6.65 -36.10 10.91
C ILE A 336 5.30 -36.86 10.87
N VAL A 337 5.20 -37.98 11.61
CA VAL A 337 4.08 -38.92 11.42
C VAL A 337 2.84 -38.62 12.29
N THR A 338 3.00 -38.07 13.50
CA THR A 338 1.87 -37.91 14.46
C THR A 338 1.28 -36.48 14.50
N PRO A 339 2.10 -35.40 14.47
CA PRO A 339 1.64 -34.01 14.31
C PRO A 339 1.15 -33.66 12.89
N GLY A 340 1.58 -34.40 11.86
CA GLY A 340 1.36 -34.05 10.45
C GLY A 340 -0.11 -33.88 10.01
N ARG A 341 -1.04 -34.65 10.61
CA ARG A 341 -2.48 -34.52 10.29
C ARG A 341 -3.11 -33.26 10.86
N LEU A 342 -2.73 -32.88 12.09
CA LEU A 342 -3.24 -31.65 12.72
C LEU A 342 -2.64 -30.41 12.03
N LEU A 343 -1.36 -30.49 11.65
CA LEU A 343 -0.68 -29.44 10.89
C LEU A 343 -1.24 -29.26 9.48
N GLY A 344 -1.48 -30.37 8.77
CA GLY A 344 -2.08 -30.34 7.44
C GLY A 344 -3.47 -29.70 7.46
N ASN A 345 -4.28 -30.06 8.46
CA ASN A 345 -5.59 -29.45 8.64
C ASN A 345 -5.49 -27.96 9.00
N ALA A 346 -4.60 -27.58 9.91
CA ALA A 346 -4.43 -26.18 10.32
C ALA A 346 -3.95 -25.31 9.15
N PHE A 347 -2.92 -25.75 8.43
CA PHE A 347 -2.38 -25.02 7.27
C PHE A 347 -3.38 -24.95 6.12
N GLY A 348 -4.06 -26.07 5.82
CA GLY A 348 -5.11 -26.11 4.81
C GLY A 348 -6.27 -25.16 5.12
N ILE A 349 -6.68 -25.07 6.40
CA ILE A 349 -7.72 -24.14 6.84
C ILE A 349 -7.26 -22.69 6.73
N VAL A 350 -6.03 -22.37 7.15
CA VAL A 350 -5.47 -21.02 6.99
C VAL A 350 -5.47 -20.61 5.52
N LEU A 351 -4.97 -21.48 4.63
CA LEU A 351 -4.92 -21.20 3.20
C LEU A 351 -6.33 -20.99 2.63
N GLN A 352 -7.25 -21.93 2.88
CA GLN A 352 -8.62 -21.83 2.38
C GLN A 352 -9.29 -20.53 2.83
N SER A 353 -9.10 -20.18 4.10
CA SER A 353 -9.75 -18.99 4.68
C SER A 353 -9.14 -17.70 4.12
N LEU A 354 -7.82 -17.62 3.97
CA LEU A 354 -7.17 -16.47 3.32
C LEU A 354 -7.61 -16.31 1.86
N THR A 355 -7.71 -17.41 1.10
CA THR A 355 -8.20 -17.37 -0.28
C THR A 355 -9.63 -16.84 -0.36
N VAL A 356 -10.51 -17.24 0.58
CA VAL A 356 -11.89 -16.71 0.64
C VAL A 356 -11.88 -15.23 1.01
N TRP A 357 -11.10 -14.83 2.01
CA TRP A 357 -11.00 -13.44 2.46
C TRP A 357 -10.51 -12.50 1.34
N LEU A 358 -9.43 -12.89 0.67
CA LEU A 358 -8.87 -12.16 -0.47
C LEU A 358 -9.85 -12.17 -1.67
N GLY A 359 -10.53 -13.29 -1.92
CA GLY A 359 -11.51 -13.43 -2.99
C GLY A 359 -12.75 -12.56 -2.83
N ASN A 360 -13.36 -12.56 -1.65
CA ASN A 360 -14.51 -11.71 -1.34
C ASN A 360 -14.19 -10.23 -1.56
N SER A 361 -12.98 -9.81 -1.23
CA SER A 361 -12.53 -8.43 -1.42
C SER A 361 -12.48 -8.04 -2.90
N VAL A 362 -11.89 -8.90 -3.74
CA VAL A 362 -11.83 -8.64 -5.20
C VAL A 362 -13.23 -8.59 -5.83
N ASP A 363 -14.18 -9.38 -5.34
CA ASP A 363 -15.57 -9.34 -5.80
C ASP A 363 -16.29 -8.05 -5.38
N ASP A 364 -16.06 -7.55 -4.16
CA ASP A 364 -16.65 -6.30 -3.68
C ASP A 364 -16.17 -5.07 -4.46
N VAL A 365 -14.88 -5.01 -4.84
CA VAL A 365 -14.32 -3.96 -5.73
C VAL A 365 -15.11 -3.85 -7.04
N GLN A 366 -15.65 -4.96 -7.54
CA GLN A 366 -16.40 -5.00 -8.80
C GLN A 366 -17.78 -4.32 -8.70
N THR A 367 -18.36 -4.19 -7.51
CA THR A 367 -19.76 -3.77 -7.31
C THR A 367 -19.96 -2.26 -7.06
N MET A 368 -18.91 -1.48 -6.78
CA MET A 368 -19.03 -0.05 -6.43
C MET A 368 -19.06 0.93 -7.63
N LEU A 369 -19.41 0.48 -8.84
CA LEU A 369 -18.94 1.15 -10.09
C LEU A 369 -19.99 1.67 -11.07
N ASP A 370 -21.18 2.09 -10.63
CA ASP A 370 -22.27 2.40 -11.56
C ASP A 370 -22.39 3.87 -12.00
N GLU A 371 -21.69 4.84 -11.38
CA GLU A 371 -21.81 6.25 -11.73
C GLU A 371 -20.56 6.83 -12.41
N ASP A 372 -20.74 7.49 -13.56
CA ASP A 372 -19.70 8.19 -14.31
C ASP A 372 -19.90 9.71 -14.18
N PRO A 373 -19.06 10.42 -13.39
CA PRO A 373 -19.20 11.87 -13.20
C PRO A 373 -19.09 12.70 -14.47
N ASN A 374 -18.52 12.17 -15.55
CA ASN A 374 -18.42 12.90 -16.82
C ASN A 374 -19.78 13.00 -17.54
N THR A 375 -20.75 12.16 -17.18
CA THR A 375 -22.05 12.08 -17.87
C THR A 375 -23.27 12.09 -16.95
N SER A 376 -23.11 11.76 -15.67
CA SER A 376 -24.21 11.61 -14.70
C SER A 376 -24.72 12.92 -14.09
N GLY A 377 -23.94 13.99 -14.09
CA GLY A 377 -24.19 15.17 -13.26
C GLY A 377 -23.58 15.09 -11.85
N SER A 378 -22.94 13.97 -11.50
CA SER A 378 -22.31 13.75 -10.21
C SER A 378 -20.96 14.46 -10.07
N THR A 379 -20.61 14.82 -8.84
CA THR A 379 -19.29 15.35 -8.46
C THR A 379 -18.52 14.36 -7.57
N ASP A 380 -18.98 13.11 -7.52
CA ASP A 380 -18.44 12.07 -6.65
C ASP A 380 -17.88 10.91 -7.49
N PRO A 381 -16.65 11.01 -8.01
CA PRO A 381 -15.98 9.87 -8.63
C PRO A 381 -15.72 8.75 -7.60
N SER A 382 -15.52 7.54 -8.11
CA SER A 382 -14.92 6.43 -7.37
C SER A 382 -13.40 6.58 -7.30
N HIS A 383 -12.78 5.97 -6.28
CA HIS A 383 -11.32 5.93 -6.15
C HIS A 383 -10.64 5.38 -7.42
N SER A 384 -11.14 4.27 -7.95
CA SER A 384 -10.61 3.64 -9.18
C SER A 384 -10.72 4.50 -10.47
N GLN A 385 -11.60 5.51 -10.50
CA GLN A 385 -11.71 6.43 -11.65
C GLN A 385 -10.64 7.52 -11.61
N LEU A 386 -10.15 7.87 -10.42
CA LEU A 386 -9.16 8.92 -10.24
C LEU A 386 -7.75 8.42 -9.96
N ALA A 387 -7.59 7.14 -9.58
CA ALA A 387 -6.31 6.57 -9.20
C ALA A 387 -5.25 6.70 -10.32
N LYS A 388 -4.17 7.42 -10.03
CA LYS A 388 -3.02 7.66 -10.90
C LYS A 388 -1.73 7.05 -10.35
N ASP A 389 -1.83 6.22 -9.33
CA ASP A 389 -0.76 5.51 -8.63
C ASP A 389 -0.17 4.35 -9.45
N HIS A 390 -0.96 3.76 -10.34
CA HIS A 390 -0.53 2.69 -11.23
C HIS A 390 0.11 3.21 -12.54
N ALA A 391 1.23 2.62 -12.93
CA ALA A 391 2.04 3.06 -14.09
C ALA A 391 1.30 3.02 -15.45
N GLN A 392 0.18 2.30 -15.54
CA GLN A 392 -0.62 2.23 -16.77
C GLN A 392 -1.53 3.46 -16.96
N HIS A 393 -1.79 4.26 -15.92
CA HIS A 393 -2.62 5.45 -16.02
C HIS A 393 -1.92 6.50 -16.90
N PRO A 394 -2.59 7.12 -17.87
CA PRO A 394 -1.94 8.08 -18.77
C PRO A 394 -1.38 9.32 -18.06
N LEU A 395 -2.03 9.74 -16.96
CA LEU A 395 -1.59 10.87 -16.14
C LEU A 395 -0.68 10.47 -14.96
N HIS A 396 -0.27 9.21 -14.86
CA HIS A 396 0.55 8.71 -13.75
C HIS A 396 1.83 9.54 -13.56
N VAL A 397 2.60 9.73 -14.65
CA VAL A 397 3.86 10.47 -14.60
C VAL A 397 3.63 11.92 -14.20
N LEU A 398 2.60 12.58 -14.75
CA LEU A 398 2.28 13.97 -14.39
C LEU A 398 1.94 14.11 -12.91
N ALA A 399 1.06 13.26 -12.39
CA ALA A 399 0.70 13.26 -10.96
C ALA A 399 1.94 13.02 -10.08
N ALA A 400 2.82 12.10 -10.50
CA ALA A 400 4.06 11.83 -9.79
C ALA A 400 5.03 13.02 -9.76
N GLU A 401 5.14 13.77 -10.86
CA GLU A 401 5.96 14.97 -10.92
C GLU A 401 5.41 16.11 -10.04
N LEU A 402 4.08 16.28 -10.02
CA LEU A 402 3.40 17.26 -9.16
C LEU A 402 3.61 16.92 -7.68
N ALA A 403 3.36 15.66 -7.28
CA ALA A 403 3.60 15.19 -5.92
C ALA A 403 5.07 15.34 -5.50
N ARG A 404 6.02 14.91 -6.35
CA ARG A 404 7.46 15.03 -6.09
C ARG A 404 7.87 16.47 -5.84
N THR A 405 7.27 17.42 -6.56
CA THR A 405 7.53 18.85 -6.40
C THR A 405 7.02 19.34 -5.05
N ALA A 406 5.76 19.02 -4.70
CA ALA A 406 5.16 19.41 -3.44
C ALA A 406 5.90 18.81 -2.22
N VAL A 407 6.29 17.54 -2.32
CA VAL A 407 7.08 16.83 -1.29
C VAL A 407 8.47 17.44 -1.15
N LEU A 408 9.17 17.74 -2.25
CA LEU A 408 10.48 18.37 -2.22
C LEU A 408 10.44 19.74 -1.53
N GLU A 409 9.46 20.58 -1.87
CA GLU A 409 9.31 21.91 -1.28
C GLU A 409 8.94 21.83 0.21
N THR A 410 8.01 20.94 0.56
CA THR A 410 7.61 20.69 1.95
C THR A 410 8.79 20.14 2.77
N GLY A 411 9.53 19.17 2.24
CA GLY A 411 10.70 18.58 2.88
C GLY A 411 11.82 19.60 3.10
N ARG A 412 12.08 20.47 2.11
CA ARG A 412 13.03 21.60 2.26
C ARG A 412 12.58 22.56 3.35
N ALA A 413 11.28 22.87 3.43
CA ALA A 413 10.75 23.72 4.49
C ALA A 413 11.00 23.10 5.88
N VAL A 414 10.74 21.79 6.04
CA VAL A 414 11.01 21.07 7.30
C VAL A 414 12.49 21.15 7.69
N LEU A 415 13.40 20.80 6.78
CA LEU A 415 14.85 20.87 7.05
C LEU A 415 15.31 22.29 7.39
N ASN A 416 14.83 23.28 6.64
CA ASN A 416 15.16 24.67 6.90
C ASN A 416 14.71 25.10 8.31
N HIS A 417 13.55 24.63 8.76
CA HIS A 417 13.05 24.89 10.10
C HIS A 417 13.89 24.21 11.18
N TRP A 418 14.23 22.92 11.01
CA TRP A 418 15.11 22.20 11.95
C TRP A 418 16.52 22.79 12.02
N HIS A 419 17.01 23.38 10.93
CA HIS A 419 18.28 24.11 10.91
C HIS A 419 18.18 25.56 11.40
N ALA A 420 17.03 25.97 11.96
CA ALA A 420 16.78 27.29 12.53
C ALA A 420 17.13 28.45 11.59
N LYS A 421 16.84 28.30 10.29
CA LYS A 421 16.99 29.40 9.34
C LYS A 421 15.94 30.49 9.64
N GLU A 422 16.39 31.72 9.85
CA GLU A 422 15.49 32.85 10.14
C GLU A 422 14.58 33.20 8.94
N GLY A 423 13.34 33.59 9.23
CA GLY A 423 12.40 34.08 8.22
C GLY A 423 11.80 33.02 7.28
N VAL A 424 11.99 31.73 7.59
CA VAL A 424 11.45 30.64 6.78
C VAL A 424 9.97 30.39 7.11
N GLU A 425 9.17 30.20 6.07
CA GLU A 425 7.77 29.85 6.20
C GLU A 425 7.58 28.50 6.93
N HIS A 426 6.52 28.40 7.74
CA HIS A 426 6.25 27.17 8.48
C HIS A 426 5.91 26.02 7.49
N PRO A 427 6.49 24.81 7.61
CA PRO A 427 6.27 23.72 6.66
C PRO A 427 4.80 23.36 6.47
N ALA A 428 4.01 23.43 7.53
CA ALA A 428 2.56 23.26 7.45
C ALA A 428 1.87 24.27 6.52
N HIS A 429 2.30 25.54 6.48
CA HIS A 429 1.71 26.52 5.54
C HIS A 429 2.14 26.24 4.10
N VAL A 430 3.40 25.86 3.89
CA VAL A 430 3.91 25.42 2.57
C VAL A 430 3.08 24.25 2.05
N ALA A 431 2.92 23.20 2.85
CA ALA A 431 2.14 22.02 2.46
C ALA A 431 0.66 22.36 2.20
N ALA A 432 0.04 23.17 3.07
CA ALA A 432 -1.35 23.60 2.91
C ALA A 432 -1.57 24.41 1.63
N SER A 433 -0.56 25.14 1.13
CA SER A 433 -0.67 25.93 -0.10
C SER A 433 -0.94 25.07 -1.34
N PHE A 434 -0.54 23.80 -1.33
CA PHE A 434 -0.81 22.84 -2.40
C PHE A 434 -2.27 22.37 -2.44
N PHE A 435 -3.01 22.48 -1.32
CA PHE A 435 -4.45 22.18 -1.25
C PHE A 435 -5.28 23.35 -1.79
N THR A 436 -4.99 23.74 -3.03
CA THR A 436 -5.65 24.86 -3.73
C THR A 436 -6.16 24.37 -5.07
N HIS A 437 -7.31 24.89 -5.52
CA HIS A 437 -7.82 24.59 -6.85
C HIS A 437 -6.82 25.07 -7.93
N PRO A 438 -6.51 24.28 -8.98
CA PRO A 438 -5.51 24.65 -10.00
C PRO A 438 -5.72 26.00 -10.70
N MET A 439 -6.97 26.46 -10.79
CA MET A 439 -7.31 27.78 -11.35
C MET A 439 -6.94 28.96 -10.43
N ASP A 440 -6.62 28.72 -9.16
CA ASP A 440 -6.25 29.72 -8.16
C ASP A 440 -4.75 29.69 -7.79
N CYS A 441 -3.95 28.83 -8.43
CA CYS A 441 -2.49 28.76 -8.23
C CYS A 441 -1.75 28.55 -9.56
N ASP A 442 -0.46 28.87 -9.63
CA ASP A 442 0.35 28.83 -10.86
C ASP A 442 1.65 28.00 -10.75
N TRP A 443 1.99 27.49 -9.56
CA TRP A 443 3.24 26.73 -9.32
C TRP A 443 3.39 25.52 -10.24
N GLN A 444 2.27 24.89 -10.61
CA GLN A 444 2.19 23.69 -11.44
C GLN A 444 2.24 23.97 -12.94
N ASP A 445 2.00 25.23 -13.36
CA ASP A 445 1.69 25.55 -14.76
C ASP A 445 2.82 25.16 -15.72
N ARG A 446 4.07 25.43 -15.32
CA ARG A 446 5.25 25.07 -16.11
C ARG A 446 5.41 23.55 -16.21
N ILE A 447 5.23 22.82 -15.11
CA ILE A 447 5.34 21.35 -15.06
C ILE A 447 4.32 20.74 -16.02
N VAL A 448 3.07 21.19 -15.91
CA VAL A 448 1.97 20.68 -16.74
C VAL A 448 2.18 21.00 -18.22
N SER A 449 2.63 22.21 -18.55
CA SER A 449 2.92 22.60 -19.95
C SER A 449 4.06 21.78 -20.56
N GLU A 450 5.19 21.65 -19.86
CA GLU A 450 6.35 20.88 -20.32
C GLU A 450 5.98 19.38 -20.48
N TRP A 451 5.26 18.82 -19.51
CA TRP A 451 4.79 17.44 -19.59
C TRP A 451 3.82 17.23 -20.76
N ALA A 452 2.85 18.14 -20.94
CA ALA A 452 1.86 18.04 -22.00
C ALA A 452 2.48 18.11 -23.41
N GLU A 453 3.47 18.98 -23.60
CA GLU A 453 4.25 19.07 -24.84
C GLU A 453 5.03 17.79 -25.14
N ALA A 454 5.62 17.18 -24.10
CA ALA A 454 6.40 15.95 -24.23
C ALA A 454 5.53 14.68 -24.38
N ASN A 455 4.26 14.70 -23.97
CA ASN A 455 3.40 13.52 -23.86
C ASN A 455 2.06 13.64 -24.63
N PRO A 456 2.06 13.96 -25.94
CA PRO A 456 0.82 14.13 -26.72
C PRO A 456 -0.02 12.85 -26.81
N GLU A 457 0.63 11.69 -26.76
CA GLU A 457 -0.04 10.39 -26.77
C GLU A 457 -0.84 10.20 -25.46
N GLN A 458 -0.23 10.46 -24.30
CA GLN A 458 -0.88 10.34 -23.00
C GLN A 458 -2.05 11.31 -22.85
N LEU A 459 -1.94 12.54 -23.38
CA LEU A 459 -3.06 13.49 -23.42
C LEU A 459 -4.26 12.92 -24.18
N ARG A 460 -4.02 12.33 -25.35
CA ARG A 460 -5.07 11.67 -26.13
C ARG A 460 -5.71 10.53 -25.35
N ARG A 461 -4.91 9.72 -24.65
CA ARG A 461 -5.41 8.63 -23.78
C ARG A 461 -6.26 9.17 -22.63
N ALA A 462 -5.86 10.26 -21.99
CA ALA A 462 -6.58 10.91 -20.90
C ALA A 462 -7.92 11.54 -21.33
N ALA A 463 -8.11 11.81 -22.62
CA ALA A 463 -9.39 12.25 -23.20
C ALA A 463 -10.33 11.09 -23.55
N LEU A 464 -9.85 9.84 -23.58
CA LEU A 464 -10.60 8.68 -24.04
C LEU A 464 -11.13 7.85 -22.88
N LYS A 465 -12.43 7.99 -22.60
CA LYS A 465 -13.11 7.20 -21.56
C LYS A 465 -12.90 5.69 -21.72
N SER A 466 -13.05 5.18 -22.94
CA SER A 466 -12.91 3.74 -23.22
C SER A 466 -11.53 3.19 -22.84
N GLU A 467 -10.50 4.02 -22.90
CA GLU A 467 -9.14 3.61 -22.57
C GLU A 467 -8.94 3.57 -21.05
N LEU A 468 -9.42 4.58 -20.32
CA LEU A 468 -9.40 4.61 -18.86
C LEU A 468 -10.24 3.47 -18.26
N ASP A 469 -11.40 3.17 -18.86
CA ASP A 469 -12.21 2.00 -18.52
C ASP A 469 -11.46 0.68 -18.75
N GLN A 470 -10.73 0.55 -19.86
CA GLN A 470 -9.93 -0.66 -20.15
C GLN A 470 -8.78 -0.83 -19.17
N THR A 471 -8.06 0.24 -18.83
CA THR A 471 -6.98 0.19 -17.84
C THR A 471 -7.51 -0.29 -16.49
N ARG A 472 -8.67 0.22 -16.05
CA ARG A 472 -9.33 -0.24 -14.83
C ARG A 472 -9.70 -1.73 -14.86
N VAL A 473 -10.31 -2.20 -15.96
CA VAL A 473 -10.64 -3.62 -16.13
C VAL A 473 -9.38 -4.50 -16.09
N GLN A 474 -8.26 -3.99 -16.63
CA GLN A 474 -6.99 -4.70 -16.59
C GLN A 474 -6.42 -4.80 -15.18
N LEU A 475 -6.52 -3.75 -14.36
CA LEU A 475 -6.09 -3.78 -12.95
C LEU A 475 -6.90 -4.81 -12.15
N GLN A 476 -8.22 -4.79 -12.30
CA GLN A 476 -9.10 -5.79 -11.66
C GLN A 476 -8.77 -7.22 -12.11
N SER A 477 -8.45 -7.41 -13.40
CA SER A 477 -8.02 -8.70 -13.94
C SER A 477 -6.68 -9.16 -13.35
N ASN A 478 -5.75 -8.24 -13.10
CA ASN A 478 -4.47 -8.56 -12.47
C ASN A 478 -4.66 -8.98 -11.01
N ALA A 479 -5.46 -8.25 -10.22
CA ALA A 479 -5.79 -8.65 -8.85
C ALA A 479 -6.41 -10.06 -8.79
N LYS A 480 -7.29 -10.42 -9.74
CA LYS A 480 -7.84 -11.78 -9.87
C LYS A 480 -6.75 -12.83 -10.19
N LYS A 481 -5.76 -12.48 -11.01
CA LYS A 481 -4.63 -13.38 -11.33
C LYS A 481 -3.73 -13.59 -10.11
N ASP A 482 -3.46 -12.55 -9.34
CA ASP A 482 -2.64 -12.65 -8.12
C ASP A 482 -3.31 -13.56 -7.09
N LEU A 483 -4.63 -13.44 -6.93
CA LEU A 483 -5.42 -14.38 -6.13
C LEU A 483 -5.36 -15.82 -6.65
N GLN A 484 -5.46 -16.03 -7.97
CA GLN A 484 -5.34 -17.36 -8.57
C GLN A 484 -3.95 -17.95 -8.30
N ARG A 485 -2.89 -17.14 -8.43
CA ARG A 485 -1.52 -17.55 -8.14
C ARG A 485 -1.35 -17.91 -6.67
N PHE A 486 -1.86 -17.08 -5.74
CA PHE A 486 -1.87 -17.39 -4.31
C PHE A 486 -2.53 -18.74 -4.01
N SER A 487 -3.70 -19.00 -4.60
CA SER A 487 -4.39 -20.28 -4.42
C SER A 487 -3.63 -21.46 -5.02
N GLN A 488 -2.97 -21.28 -6.17
CA GLN A 488 -2.17 -22.32 -6.84
C GLN A 488 -0.90 -22.63 -6.05
N ASP A 489 -0.16 -21.61 -5.63
CA ASP A 489 1.07 -21.74 -4.84
C ASP A 489 0.79 -22.41 -3.50
N GLY A 490 -0.31 -22.02 -2.83
CA GLY A 490 -0.75 -22.68 -1.60
C GLY A 490 -1.12 -24.14 -1.80
N SER A 491 -1.83 -24.48 -2.88
CA SER A 491 -2.19 -25.87 -3.21
C SER A 491 -0.95 -26.71 -3.52
N HIS A 492 -0.01 -26.15 -4.30
CA HIS A 492 1.26 -26.79 -4.62
C HIS A 492 2.09 -27.04 -3.36
N PHE A 493 2.19 -26.03 -2.47
CA PHE A 493 2.87 -26.17 -1.19
C PHE A 493 2.27 -27.29 -0.34
N LEU A 494 0.94 -27.34 -0.22
CA LEU A 494 0.24 -28.41 0.51
C LEU A 494 0.57 -29.79 -0.06
N ASN A 495 0.55 -29.95 -1.39
CA ASN A 495 0.85 -31.22 -2.04
C ASN A 495 2.32 -31.64 -1.81
N VAL A 496 3.26 -30.72 -1.96
CA VAL A 496 4.69 -31.00 -1.73
C VAL A 496 4.93 -31.39 -0.27
N PHE A 497 4.36 -30.63 0.67
CA PHE A 497 4.67 -30.79 2.09
C PHE A 497 3.93 -31.99 2.72
N PHE A 498 2.63 -32.15 2.46
CA PHE A 498 1.79 -33.13 3.14
C PHE A 498 1.61 -34.47 2.38
N GLU A 499 1.90 -34.53 1.07
CA GLU A 499 1.88 -35.80 0.31
C GLU A 499 3.27 -36.43 0.14
N SER A 500 4.32 -35.82 0.73
CA SER A 500 5.67 -36.40 0.71
C SER A 500 5.75 -37.66 1.59
N ALA A 501 6.29 -38.75 1.03
CA ALA A 501 6.37 -40.04 1.71
C ALA A 501 7.60 -40.17 2.62
N SER A 502 8.59 -39.27 2.50
CA SER A 502 9.84 -39.25 3.28
C SER A 502 10.54 -37.89 3.14
N LEU A 503 11.54 -37.59 3.99
CA LEU A 503 12.40 -36.41 3.83
C LEU A 503 13.10 -36.34 2.48
N SER A 504 13.58 -37.48 1.99
CA SER A 504 14.24 -37.55 0.68
C SER A 504 13.26 -37.27 -0.46
N ASP A 505 12.00 -37.72 -0.33
CA ASP A 505 10.93 -37.42 -1.28
C ASP A 505 10.51 -35.94 -1.20
N LEU A 506 10.38 -35.40 0.02
CA LEU A 506 10.13 -33.97 0.25
C LEU A 506 11.27 -33.11 -0.33
N TRP A 507 12.53 -33.48 -0.07
CA TRP A 507 13.70 -32.76 -0.57
C TRP A 507 13.81 -32.87 -2.09
N ALA A 508 13.55 -34.04 -2.67
CA ALA A 508 13.49 -34.22 -4.13
C ALA A 508 12.38 -33.38 -4.78
N ARG A 509 11.20 -33.31 -4.14
CA ARG A 509 10.06 -32.50 -4.60
C ARG A 509 10.29 -30.99 -4.46
N ILE A 510 10.95 -30.54 -3.39
CA ILE A 510 11.29 -29.13 -3.17
C ILE A 510 12.42 -28.68 -4.10
N THR A 511 13.45 -29.52 -4.32
CA THR A 511 14.67 -29.14 -5.06
C THR A 511 14.67 -29.56 -6.53
N GLY A 512 13.71 -30.37 -6.96
CA GLY A 512 13.62 -30.93 -8.30
C GLY A 512 14.76 -31.90 -8.66
N LYS A 513 15.46 -32.46 -7.65
CA LYS A 513 16.65 -33.31 -7.79
C LYS A 513 16.45 -34.73 -7.32
#